data_AF-M3GWD4-F1
#
_entry.id   AF-M3GWD4-F1
#
_cell.length_a   1.000
_cell.length_b   1.000
_cell.length_c   1.000
_cell.angle_alpha   90.00
_cell.angle_beta   90.00
_cell.angle_gamma   90.00
#
_symmetry.space_group_name_H-M   'P 1'
#
loop_
_entity.id
_entity.type
_entity.pdbx_description
1 polymer ?
#
loop_
_entity_poly.entity_id
_entity_poly.type
_entity_poly.pdbx_seq_one_letter_code
_entity_poly.pdbx_strand_id
1 'polypeptide(L)'
;MKHEILLKPDFPIVQVQLEDGESIRAESGAMVAMSPTIKMVTKAEGGIWASAKRALLSGESFFQNTFKAENGKGMIFLTSATQGDIEHRKMNGEDLILSRGAYVAGSESLLIDSKWGGFKGFFPAKVCFS
;
A
#
# COMPACT_ATOMS: atom_id res chain seq x y z
N MET A 1 -13.05 -3.33 -8.50
CA MET A 1 -11.73 -4.00 -8.57
C MET A 1 -11.83 -5.50 -8.28
N LYS A 2 -11.54 -6.33 -9.28
CA LYS A 2 -11.35 -7.79 -9.11
C LYS A 2 -9.89 -8.05 -8.75
N HIS A 3 -9.63 -9.02 -7.87
CA HIS A 3 -8.26 -9.39 -7.50
C HIS A 3 -8.11 -10.89 -7.29
N GLU A 4 -6.88 -11.36 -7.44
CA GLU A 4 -6.46 -12.74 -7.22
C GLU A 4 -5.09 -12.74 -6.54
N ILE A 5 -4.88 -13.63 -5.57
CA ILE A 5 -3.58 -13.79 -4.90
C ILE A 5 -2.92 -15.04 -5.45
N LEU A 6 -1.77 -14.86 -6.09
CA LEU A 6 -0.95 -15.89 -6.70
C LEU A 6 0.22 -16.23 -5.77
N LEU A 7 0.83 -17.41 -5.94
CA LEU A 7 2.12 -17.79 -5.32
C LEU A 7 2.16 -17.74 -3.78
N LYS A 8 1.03 -17.97 -3.10
CA LYS A 8 1.00 -18.17 -1.65
C LYS A 8 1.74 -19.47 -1.25
N PRO A 9 2.37 -19.54 -0.07
CA PRO A 9 2.41 -18.49 0.97
C PRO A 9 3.70 -17.66 1.00
N ASP A 10 4.77 -18.10 0.32
CA ASP A 10 6.12 -17.58 0.59
C ASP A 10 6.42 -16.25 -0.11
N PHE A 11 5.94 -16.08 -1.35
CA PHE A 11 6.16 -14.89 -2.17
C PHE A 11 4.89 -14.51 -2.96
N PRO A 12 3.82 -14.14 -2.25
CA PRO A 12 2.55 -13.87 -2.89
C PRO A 12 2.62 -12.64 -3.81
N ILE A 13 1.91 -12.74 -4.92
CA ILE A 13 1.67 -11.64 -5.85
C ILE A 13 0.17 -11.42 -5.94
N VAL A 14 -0.28 -10.19 -5.66
CA VAL A 14 -1.66 -9.79 -5.87
C VAL A 14 -1.80 -9.26 -7.29
N GLN A 15 -2.56 -9.96 -8.11
CA GLN A 15 -3.01 -9.48 -9.41
C GLN A 15 -4.33 -8.73 -9.22
N VAL A 16 -4.38 -7.47 -9.63
CA VAL A 16 -5.59 -6.64 -9.57
C VAL A 16 -5.99 -6.22 -10.97
N GLN A 17 -7.25 -6.43 -11.33
CA GLN A 17 -7.86 -5.89 -12.53
C GLN A 17 -8.62 -4.61 -12.21
N LEU A 18 -8.26 -3.55 -12.92
CA LEU A 18 -8.89 -2.24 -12.87
C LEU A 18 -9.70 -2.04 -14.15
N GLU A 19 -10.97 -1.68 -13.99
CA GLU A 19 -11.77 -1.15 -15.11
C GLU A 19 -11.32 0.27 -15.46
N ASP A 20 -11.66 0.75 -16.65
CA ASP A 20 -11.28 2.11 -17.08
C ASP A 20 -11.76 3.17 -16.06
N GLY A 21 -10.84 4.03 -15.63
CA GLY A 21 -11.09 5.03 -14.60
C GLY A 21 -10.94 4.54 -13.15
N GLU A 22 -10.89 3.23 -12.88
CA GLU A 22 -10.59 2.72 -11.54
C GLU A 22 -9.14 2.99 -11.13
N SER A 23 -8.94 3.20 -9.84
CA SER A 23 -7.63 3.48 -9.24
C SER A 23 -7.38 2.61 -8.00
N ILE A 24 -6.11 2.34 -7.75
CA ILE A 24 -5.62 1.67 -6.55
C ILE A 24 -4.40 2.41 -6.01
N ARG A 25 -4.27 2.50 -4.69
CA ARG A 25 -3.05 2.98 -4.03
C ARG A 25 -2.24 1.80 -3.53
N ALA A 26 -0.93 1.85 -3.76
CA ALA A 26 -0.01 0.85 -3.25
C ALA A 26 1.18 1.50 -2.54
N GLU A 27 1.79 0.76 -1.61
CA GLU A 27 3.07 1.14 -1.00
C GLU A 27 4.15 1.32 -2.08
N SER A 28 5.05 2.27 -1.85
CA SER A 28 6.20 2.47 -2.74
C SER A 28 7.06 1.20 -2.79
N GLY A 29 7.38 0.76 -4.01
CA GLY A 29 8.15 -0.47 -4.23
C GLY A 29 7.31 -1.76 -4.28
N ALA A 30 6.02 -1.72 -3.97
CA ALA A 30 5.15 -2.90 -4.06
C ALA A 30 4.84 -3.33 -5.51
N MET A 31 4.99 -2.43 -6.49
CA MET A 31 4.64 -2.72 -7.88
C MET A 31 5.66 -3.64 -8.56
N VAL A 32 5.18 -4.77 -9.06
CA VAL A 32 5.95 -5.76 -9.83
C VAL A 32 5.85 -5.49 -11.33
N ALA A 33 4.62 -5.36 -11.84
CA ALA A 33 4.34 -5.15 -13.26
C ALA A 33 2.97 -4.47 -13.43
N MET A 34 2.75 -3.83 -14.58
CA MET A 34 1.46 -3.24 -14.93
C MET A 34 1.22 -3.23 -16.44
N SER A 35 -0.05 -3.19 -16.83
CA SER A 35 -0.46 -3.02 -18.23
C SER A 35 -0.14 -1.62 -18.75
N PRO A 36 0.05 -1.39 -20.06
CA PRO A 36 0.34 -0.06 -20.62
C PRO A 36 -0.77 0.99 -20.40
N THR A 37 -2.00 0.52 -20.19
CA THR A 37 -3.19 1.31 -19.83
C THR A 37 -3.16 1.80 -18.38
N ILE A 38 -2.30 1.24 -17.52
CA ILE A 38 -2.15 1.72 -16.15
C ILE A 38 -1.13 2.86 -16.12
N LYS A 39 -1.54 4.01 -15.56
CA LYS A 39 -0.69 5.17 -15.31
C LYS A 39 -0.52 5.39 -13.81
N MET A 40 0.70 5.73 -13.41
CA MET A 40 0.97 6.21 -12.07
C MET A 40 0.54 7.68 -11.98
N VAL A 41 -0.41 7.96 -11.10
CA VAL A 41 -0.88 9.31 -10.80
C VAL A 41 -0.23 9.75 -9.50
N THR A 42 0.78 10.61 -9.60
CA THR A 42 1.42 11.20 -8.42
C THR A 42 0.54 12.34 -7.89
N LYS A 43 -0.49 12.02 -7.11
CA LYS A 43 -1.22 13.01 -6.30
C LYS A 43 -0.39 13.33 -5.06
N ALA A 44 0.44 14.35 -5.16
CA ALA A 44 0.92 15.03 -3.96
C ALA A 44 -0.23 15.91 -3.47
N GLU A 45 -1.11 15.38 -2.61
CA GLU A 45 -2.07 16.23 -1.89
C GLU A 45 -1.27 17.26 -1.09
N GLY A 46 -1.24 18.51 -1.57
CA GLY A 46 -0.44 19.63 -1.03
C GLY A 46 0.87 19.96 -1.76
N GLY A 47 1.20 19.26 -2.85
CA GLY A 47 2.46 19.43 -3.58
C GLY A 47 3.62 18.68 -2.93
N ILE A 48 4.59 18.27 -3.77
CA ILE A 48 5.77 17.47 -3.38
C ILE A 48 6.50 18.08 -2.17
N TRP A 49 6.47 19.41 -2.05
CA TRP A 49 7.10 20.15 -0.97
C TRP A 49 6.37 20.05 0.38
N ALA A 50 5.04 20.00 0.39
CA ALA A 50 4.28 19.84 1.63
C ALA A 50 4.29 18.39 2.13
N SER A 51 4.29 17.41 1.22
CA SER A 51 4.50 16.00 1.57
C SER A 51 5.92 15.74 2.07
N ALA A 52 6.95 16.33 1.43
CA ALA A 52 8.33 16.22 1.90
C ALA A 52 8.54 16.89 3.27
N LYS A 53 7.95 18.08 3.50
CA LYS A 53 7.97 18.73 4.81
C LYS A 53 7.27 17.88 5.88
N ARG A 54 6.10 17.29 5.59
CA ARG A 54 5.42 16.39 6.52
C ARG A 54 6.24 15.12 6.81
N ALA A 55 6.85 14.50 5.80
CA ALA A 55 7.72 13.34 5.98
C ALA A 55 8.96 13.67 6.83
N LEU A 56 9.55 14.85 6.63
CA LEU A 56 10.70 15.31 7.41
C LEU A 56 10.32 15.67 8.86
N LEU A 57 9.15 16.26 9.08
CA LEU A 57 8.65 16.64 10.41
C LEU A 57 8.10 15.45 11.22
N SER A 58 7.52 14.45 10.56
CA SER A 58 7.04 13.21 11.20
C SER A 58 8.11 12.14 11.35
N GLY A 59 9.26 12.30 10.69
CA GLY A 59 10.33 11.29 10.66
C GLY A 59 9.99 10.03 9.86
N GLU A 60 8.82 9.97 9.22
CA GLU A 60 8.29 8.77 8.56
C GLU A 60 7.91 9.08 7.10
N SER A 61 8.59 8.42 6.17
CA SER A 61 8.23 8.40 4.75
C SER A 61 7.24 7.28 4.49
N PHE A 62 5.95 7.55 4.68
CA PHE A 62 4.91 6.69 4.13
C PHE A 62 4.55 7.19 2.74
N PHE A 63 5.24 6.67 1.73
CA PHE A 63 5.00 7.04 0.34
C PHE A 63 4.09 6.01 -0.34
N GLN A 64 2.95 6.47 -0.82
CA GLN A 64 2.04 5.68 -1.63
C GLN A 64 2.01 6.21 -3.06
N ASN A 65 1.93 5.28 -4.01
CA ASN A 65 1.68 5.61 -5.41
C ASN A 65 0.23 5.25 -5.74
N THR A 66 -0.44 6.14 -6.47
CA THR A 66 -1.76 5.84 -7.05
C THR A 66 -1.56 5.34 -8.47
N PHE A 67 -2.18 4.22 -8.82
CA PHE A 67 -2.21 3.65 -10.15
C PHE A 67 -3.63 3.71 -10.67
N LYS A 68 -3.81 4.21 -11.89
CA LYS A 68 -5.12 4.41 -12.50
C LYS A 68 -5.15 3.77 -13.88
N ALA A 69 -6.23 3.07 -14.19
CA ALA A 69 -6.49 2.62 -15.55
C ALA A 69 -7.01 3.78 -16.39
N GLU A 70 -6.33 4.04 -17.51
CA GLU A 70 -6.69 5.07 -18.48
C GLU A 70 -6.72 4.49 -19.89
N ASN A 71 -7.77 4.85 -20.64
CA ASN A 71 -8.01 4.39 -22.01
C ASN A 71 -8.27 2.88 -22.10
N GLY A 72 -8.92 2.32 -21.09
CA GLY A 72 -9.37 0.93 -21.06
C GLY A 72 -8.96 0.18 -19.80
N LYS A 73 -9.48 -1.05 -19.67
CA LYS A 73 -9.13 -1.96 -18.57
C LYS A 73 -7.63 -2.22 -18.51
N GLY A 74 -7.11 -2.47 -17.31
CA GLY A 74 -5.72 -2.80 -17.10
C GLY A 74 -5.52 -3.74 -15.92
N MET A 75 -4.35 -4.38 -15.91
CA MET A 75 -3.92 -5.25 -14.82
C MET A 75 -2.66 -4.69 -14.17
N ILE A 76 -2.58 -4.80 -12.84
CA ILE A 76 -1.41 -4.46 -12.04
C ILE A 76 -1.08 -5.63 -11.11
N PHE A 77 0.21 -5.88 -10.94
CA PHE A 77 0.76 -6.93 -10.07
C PHE A 77 1.52 -6.26 -8.93
N LEU A 78 1.15 -6.61 -7.70
CA LEU A 78 1.69 -6.02 -6.48
C LEU A 78 2.22 -7.13 -5.56
N THR A 79 3.26 -6.85 -4.79
CA THR A 79 3.82 -7.76 -3.80
C THR A 79 4.26 -7.01 -2.54
N SER A 80 4.46 -7.73 -1.45
CA SER A 80 5.00 -7.18 -0.20
C SER A 80 6.51 -6.93 -0.36
N ALA A 81 7.02 -5.87 0.29
CA ALA A 81 8.46 -5.63 0.37
C ALA A 81 9.18 -6.66 1.27
N THR A 82 8.42 -7.44 2.05
CA THR A 82 8.95 -8.44 2.99
C THR A 82 8.44 -9.83 2.64
N GLN A 83 9.27 -10.85 2.92
CA GLN A 83 8.85 -12.24 2.83
C GLN A 83 7.73 -12.52 3.83
N GLY A 84 6.69 -13.22 3.38
CA GLY A 84 5.52 -13.53 4.18
C GLY A 84 4.28 -13.62 3.31
N ASP A 85 3.13 -13.75 3.97
CA ASP A 85 1.86 -13.91 3.27
C ASP A 85 1.14 -12.57 3.03
N ILE A 86 0.24 -12.54 2.06
CA ILE A 86 -0.66 -11.42 1.78
C ILE A 86 -2.10 -11.89 1.94
N GLU A 87 -2.86 -11.13 2.71
CA GLU A 87 -4.28 -11.35 2.93
C GLU A 87 -5.11 -10.14 2.51
N HIS A 88 -6.24 -10.40 1.86
CA HIS A 88 -7.20 -9.36 1.53
C HIS A 88 -8.16 -9.15 2.70
N ARG A 89 -8.18 -7.94 3.26
CA ARG A 89 -9.13 -7.53 4.29
C ARG A 89 -10.08 -6.46 3.75
N LYS A 90 -11.36 -6.80 3.65
CA LYS A 90 -12.41 -5.80 3.38
C LYS A 90 -12.60 -4.92 4.61
N MET A 91 -12.59 -3.61 4.43
CA MET A 91 -12.89 -2.62 5.47
C MET A 91 -14.37 -2.22 5.41
N ASN A 92 -15.06 -2.20 6.56
CA ASN A 92 -16.47 -1.85 6.72
C ASN A 92 -16.65 -0.63 7.66
N GLY A 93 -15.66 0.26 7.71
CA GLY A 93 -15.65 1.46 8.56
C GLY A 93 -14.97 1.28 9.92
N GLU A 94 -14.42 0.10 10.19
CA GLU A 94 -13.52 -0.11 11.33
C GLU A 94 -12.12 0.48 11.10
N ASP A 95 -11.42 0.80 12.17
CA ASP A 95 -9.99 1.11 12.14
C ASP A 95 -9.18 -0.19 12.19
N LEU A 96 -8.10 -0.25 11.41
CA LEU A 96 -7.14 -1.35 11.44
C LEU A 96 -5.74 -0.78 11.70
N ILE A 97 -5.12 -1.21 12.79
CA ILE A 97 -3.73 -0.85 13.12
C ILE A 97 -2.83 -1.87 12.44
N LEU A 98 -1.99 -1.40 11.52
CA LEU A 98 -0.99 -2.20 10.83
C LEU A 98 0.40 -1.79 11.28
N SER A 99 1.30 -2.76 11.41
CA SER A 99 2.72 -2.47 11.54
C SER A 99 3.23 -1.86 10.24
N ARG A 100 4.30 -1.06 10.34
CA ARG A 100 4.99 -0.51 9.17
C ARG A 100 5.37 -1.65 8.20
N GLY A 101 5.10 -1.44 6.90
CA GLY A 101 5.37 -2.41 5.84
C GLY A 101 4.38 -3.58 5.73
N ALA A 102 3.34 -3.64 6.59
CA ALA A 102 2.27 -4.63 6.44
C ALA A 102 1.17 -4.18 5.47
N TYR A 103 1.13 -2.89 5.10
CA TYR A 103 0.22 -2.38 4.08
C TYR A 103 0.85 -2.53 2.70
N VAL A 104 0.20 -3.30 1.81
CA VAL A 104 0.64 -3.45 0.41
C VAL A 104 -0.14 -2.52 -0.51
N ALA A 105 -1.47 -2.60 -0.48
CA ALA A 105 -2.34 -1.84 -1.37
C ALA A 105 -3.78 -1.73 -0.85
N GLY A 106 -4.53 -0.81 -1.44
CA GLY A 106 -5.91 -0.53 -1.06
C GLY A 106 -6.57 0.51 -1.97
N SER A 107 -7.89 0.67 -1.83
CA SER A 107 -8.63 1.66 -2.64
C SER A 107 -8.21 3.09 -2.34
N GLU A 108 -8.45 4.01 -3.29
CA GLU A 108 -8.18 5.44 -3.11
C GLU A 108 -8.95 6.05 -1.92
N SER A 109 -10.10 5.47 -1.56
CA SER A 109 -10.98 5.95 -0.49
C SER A 109 -10.53 5.62 0.94
N LEU A 110 -9.53 4.74 1.14
CA LEU A 110 -9.07 4.40 2.48
C LEU A 110 -8.38 5.60 3.15
N LEU A 111 -8.67 5.87 4.42
CA LEU A 111 -7.90 6.84 5.18
C LEU A 111 -6.74 6.11 5.85
N ILE A 112 -5.53 6.61 5.68
CA ILE A 112 -4.32 6.01 6.26
C ILE A 112 -3.59 7.11 7.01
N ASP A 113 -3.56 6.97 8.33
CA ASP A 113 -2.90 7.89 9.24
C ASP A 113 -1.69 7.21 9.89
N SER A 114 -0.51 7.80 9.71
CA SER A 114 0.68 7.42 10.48
C SER A 114 0.58 8.01 11.89
N LYS A 115 0.29 7.16 12.89
CA LYS A 115 0.37 7.56 14.30
C LYS A 115 1.79 7.31 14.82
N TRP A 116 2.55 8.37 15.06
CA TRP A 116 3.83 8.30 15.76
C TRP A 116 3.62 7.93 17.24
N GLY A 117 4.08 6.74 17.65
CA GLY A 117 3.90 6.19 19.00
C GLY A 117 4.91 6.68 20.05
N GLY A 118 5.77 7.65 19.72
CA GLY A 118 6.80 8.16 20.63
C GLY A 118 7.94 7.19 20.94
N PHE A 119 8.83 7.58 21.87
CA PHE A 119 10.00 6.81 22.32
C PHE A 119 9.68 5.44 22.97
N LYS A 120 8.39 5.09 23.11
CA LYS A 120 7.92 3.78 23.58
C LYS A 120 7.64 2.77 22.46
N GLY A 121 7.62 3.21 21.19
CA GLY A 121 7.38 2.34 20.03
C GLY A 121 8.59 1.49 19.60
N PHE A 122 9.76 1.71 20.20
CA PHE A 122 11.00 0.98 19.90
C PHE A 122 11.34 -0.01 21.03
N PHE A 123 10.46 -0.97 21.27
CA PHE A 123 10.87 -2.24 21.88
C PHE A 123 10.46 -3.36 20.92
N PRO A 124 11.41 -4.10 20.32
CA PRO A 124 11.09 -5.39 19.75
C PRO A 124 10.70 -6.28 20.92
N ALA A 125 9.41 -6.34 21.25
CA ALA A 125 8.86 -7.32 22.17
C ALA A 125 8.87 -8.69 21.48
N LYS A 126 10.07 -9.23 21.21
CA LYS A 126 10.28 -10.67 21.24
C LYS A 126 10.57 -11.04 22.68
N VAL A 127 9.50 -11.30 23.44
CA VAL A 127 9.52 -12.27 24.52
C VAL A 127 8.20 -13.03 24.47
N CYS A 128 8.22 -14.19 23.84
CA CYS A 128 7.37 -15.33 24.20
C CYS A 128 8.21 -16.61 24.04
N PHE A 129 8.05 -17.45 25.06
CA PHE A 129 8.91 -18.52 25.55
C PHE A 129 9.26 -19.64 24.58
N SER A 130 10.47 -20.20 24.77
CA SER A 130 10.63 -21.64 25.05
C SER A 130 11.47 -21.79 26.31
#